data_AF-T0ZXW7-F1
#
_entry.id   AF-T0ZXW7-F1
#
_cell.length_a   1.000
_cell.length_b   1.000
_cell.length_c   1.000
_cell.angle_alpha   90.00
_cell.angle_beta   90.00
_cell.angle_gamma   90.00
#
_symmetry.space_group_name_H-M   'P 1'
#
loop_
_entity.id
_entity.type
_entity.pdbx_description
1 polymer ?
#
loop_
_entity_poly.entity_id
_entity_poly.type
_entity_poly.pdbx_seq_one_letter_code
_entity_poly.pdbx_strand_id
1 'polypeptide(L)'
;MTEGKEIAEALEVPRAQGEAARQWLKEQGLLSGELRPRATEKALLLPLRPGARVTDLPFPGEPVRAGFSRLSPPKSKTYQDLVRLPPDLQKLLPRAFDVVGDIVVIRLPPALDPVASQVGNALL
;
A
#
# COMPACT_ATOMS: atom_id res chain seq x y z
N MET A 1 -14.32 17.70 8.03
CA MET A 1 -13.57 16.46 7.79
C MET A 1 -12.35 16.82 6.95
N THR A 2 -11.26 17.23 7.59
CA THR A 2 -10.04 17.59 6.87
C THR A 2 -9.26 16.29 6.70
N GLU A 3 -9.26 15.73 5.49
CA GLU A 3 -8.41 14.59 5.15
C GLU A 3 -6.99 14.85 5.67
N GLY A 4 -6.47 13.92 6.48
CA GLY A 4 -5.13 14.00 7.04
C GLY A 4 -4.10 13.98 5.92
N LYS A 5 -3.69 15.16 5.47
CA LYS A 5 -2.60 15.33 4.51
C LYS A 5 -1.29 15.35 5.28
N GLU A 6 -0.40 14.43 4.93
CA GLU A 6 0.96 14.40 5.45
C GLU A 6 1.83 15.34 4.61
N ILE A 7 2.52 16.27 5.27
CA ILE A 7 3.47 17.17 4.60
C ILE A 7 4.80 16.43 4.44
N ALA A 8 5.27 16.29 3.20
CA ALA A 8 6.52 15.60 2.90
C ALA A 8 7.34 16.36 1.85
N GLU A 9 8.65 16.06 1.82
CA GLU A 9 9.53 16.42 0.71
C GLU A 9 9.08 15.69 -0.55
N ALA A 10 9.11 16.39 -1.67
CA ALA A 10 8.69 15.88 -2.96
C ALA A 10 9.53 16.49 -4.08
N LEU A 11 9.45 15.87 -5.25
CA LEU A 11 9.94 16.46 -6.48
C LEU A 11 8.77 16.89 -7.35
N GLU A 12 8.72 18.19 -7.68
CA GLU A 12 7.81 18.73 -8.67
C GLU A 12 8.43 18.59 -10.05
N VAL A 13 7.76 17.87 -10.95
CA VAL A 13 8.23 17.63 -12.32
C VAL A 13 7.15 17.99 -13.35
N PRO A 14 7.52 18.49 -14.54
CA PRO A 14 6.55 18.70 -15.61
C PRO A 14 5.78 17.42 -15.95
N ARG A 15 4.49 17.54 -16.30
CA ARG A 15 3.65 16.35 -16.58
C ARG A 15 4.22 15.44 -17.65
N ALA A 16 4.85 16.01 -18.68
CA ALA A 16 5.48 15.26 -19.76
C ALA A 16 6.65 14.35 -19.28
N GLN A 17 7.28 14.70 -18.16
CA GLN A 17 8.40 13.97 -17.56
C GLN A 17 7.93 13.03 -16.43
N GLY A 18 6.65 13.06 -16.06
CA GLY A 18 6.15 12.48 -14.82
C GLY A 18 6.43 10.99 -14.63
N GLU A 19 6.17 10.16 -15.64
CA GLU A 19 6.40 8.71 -15.54
C GLU A 19 7.89 8.36 -15.56
N ALA A 20 8.68 9.03 -16.40
CA ALA A 20 10.13 8.86 -16.45
C ALA A 20 10.78 9.22 -15.10
N ALA A 21 10.38 10.36 -14.53
CA ALA A 21 10.85 10.80 -13.22
C ALA A 21 10.43 9.85 -12.09
N ARG A 22 9.17 9.38 -12.11
CA ARG A 22 8.67 8.41 -11.14
C ARG A 22 9.45 7.10 -11.19
N GLN A 23 9.70 6.57 -12.39
CA GLN A 23 10.43 5.32 -12.57
C GLN A 23 11.87 5.48 -12.09
N TRP A 24 12.54 6.57 -12.47
CA TRP A 24 13.90 6.85 -12.02
C TRP A 24 13.98 6.98 -10.49
N LEU A 25 13.11 7.77 -9.86
CA LEU A 25 13.09 7.91 -8.39
C LEU A 25 12.82 6.58 -7.68
N LYS A 26 12.01 5.71 -8.28
CA LYS A 26 11.74 4.36 -7.77
C LYS A 26 12.98 3.47 -7.86
N GLU A 27 13.68 3.48 -8.99
CA GLU A 27 14.92 2.73 -9.21
C GLU A 27 16.05 3.17 -8.28
N GLN A 28 16.16 4.48 -8.03
CA GLN A 28 17.11 5.05 -7.06
C GLN A 28 16.68 4.83 -5.59
N GLY A 29 15.50 4.24 -5.34
CA GLY A 29 14.99 4.03 -3.99
C GLY A 29 14.59 5.33 -3.25
N LEU A 30 14.44 6.44 -3.97
CA LEU A 30 14.14 7.76 -3.42
C LEU A 30 12.63 8.02 -3.28
N LEU A 31 11.80 7.35 -4.08
CA LEU A 31 10.34 7.52 -4.06
C LEU A 31 9.72 6.91 -2.79
N SER A 32 8.81 7.65 -2.15
CA SER A 32 7.99 7.13 -1.05
C SER A 32 6.98 6.09 -1.55
N GLY A 33 6.94 4.94 -0.88
CA GLY A 33 5.94 3.90 -1.11
C GLY A 33 4.65 4.09 -0.31
N GLU A 34 4.65 5.02 0.65
CA GLU A 34 3.55 5.22 1.60
C GLU A 34 2.67 6.41 1.25
N LEU A 35 3.13 7.29 0.35
CA LEU A 35 2.44 8.52 -0.03
C LEU A 35 2.05 8.49 -1.50
N ARG A 36 0.85 8.98 -1.82
CA ARG A 36 0.30 8.92 -3.17
C ARG A 36 0.81 10.09 -4.02
N PRO A 37 1.45 9.86 -5.18
CA PRO A 37 1.76 10.94 -6.12
C PRO A 37 0.54 11.79 -6.44
N ARG A 38 0.75 13.10 -6.57
CA ARG A 38 -0.33 14.07 -6.76
C ARG A 38 -0.09 14.87 -8.03
N ALA A 39 -1.01 14.76 -8.99
CA ALA A 39 -0.99 15.62 -10.16
C ALA A 39 -1.61 16.99 -9.85
N THR A 40 -1.01 18.05 -10.38
CA THR A 40 -1.56 19.41 -10.44
C THR A 40 -1.89 19.74 -11.90
N GLU A 41 -2.39 20.95 -12.17
CA GLU A 41 -2.65 21.39 -13.54
C GLU A 41 -1.37 21.38 -14.41
N LYS A 42 -0.23 21.81 -13.84
CA LYS A 42 1.01 22.04 -14.58
C LYS A 42 2.08 20.96 -14.35
N ALA A 43 2.03 20.25 -13.22
CA ALA A 43 3.10 19.38 -12.78
C ALA A 43 2.59 18.09 -12.12
N LEU A 44 3.51 17.18 -11.87
CA LEU A 44 3.33 16.01 -11.03
C LEU A 44 4.22 16.16 -9.80
N LEU A 45 3.64 15.94 -8.62
CA LEU A 45 4.36 15.92 -7.36
C LEU A 45 4.63 14.47 -6.95
N LEU A 46 5.91 14.13 -6.86
CA LEU A 46 6.40 12.79 -6.54
C LEU A 46 6.97 12.80 -5.11
N PRO A 47 6.30 12.19 -4.12
CA PRO A 47 6.74 12.23 -2.74
C PRO A 47 8.04 11.43 -2.55
N LEU A 48 8.99 12.01 -1.84
CA LEU A 48 10.29 11.41 -1.56
C LEU A 48 10.28 10.71 -0.21
N ARG A 49 11.20 9.76 -0.02
CA ARG A 49 11.43 9.16 1.30
C ARG A 49 12.03 10.19 2.25
N PRO A 50 11.76 10.06 3.57
CA PRO A 50 12.41 10.92 4.57
C PRO A 50 13.94 10.90 4.42
N GLY A 51 14.55 12.09 4.34
CA GLY A 51 16.00 12.24 4.20
C GLY A 51 16.56 11.99 2.79
N ALA A 52 15.72 11.70 1.80
CA ALA A 52 16.14 11.59 0.40
C ALA A 52 16.78 12.90 -0.07
N ARG A 53 17.93 12.77 -0.75
CA ARG A 53 18.58 13.88 -1.43
C ARG A 53 18.53 13.62 -2.91
N VAL A 54 18.07 14.62 -3.66
CA VAL A 54 17.94 14.53 -5.11
C VAL A 54 18.96 15.47 -5.72
N THR A 55 19.96 14.90 -6.39
CA THR A 55 20.98 15.62 -7.16
C THR A 55 21.07 15.02 -8.55
N ASP A 56 21.60 15.77 -9.52
CA ASP A 56 21.94 15.27 -10.86
C ASP A 56 20.76 14.62 -11.60
N LEU A 57 19.61 15.30 -11.56
CA LEU A 57 18.39 14.82 -12.20
C LEU A 57 18.54 14.73 -13.73
N PRO A 58 18.18 13.59 -14.36
CA PRO A 58 18.20 13.46 -15.81
C PRO A 58 17.01 14.16 -16.50
N PHE A 59 16.20 14.90 -15.73
CA PHE A 59 15.00 15.60 -16.17
C PHE A 59 14.81 16.89 -15.36
N PRO A 60 14.07 17.89 -15.90
CA PRO A 60 13.72 19.08 -15.14
C PRO A 60 12.82 18.70 -13.95
N GLY A 61 13.19 19.19 -12.77
CA GLY A 61 12.40 19.04 -11.56
C GLY A 61 12.99 19.85 -10.41
N GLU A 62 12.12 20.26 -9.48
CA GLU A 62 12.51 21.08 -8.33
C GLU A 62 12.02 20.44 -7.03
N PRO A 63 12.85 20.45 -5.96
CA PRO A 63 12.43 19.97 -4.66
C PRO A 63 11.40 20.92 -4.05
N VAL A 64 10.30 20.37 -3.54
CA VAL A 64 9.21 21.11 -2.91
C VAL A 64 8.69 20.39 -1.67
N ARG A 65 8.00 21.12 -0.80
CA ARG A 65 7.17 20.54 0.26
C ARG A 65 5.70 20.63 -0.10
N ALA A 66 5.00 19.51 -0.01
CA ALA A 66 3.57 19.45 -0.32
C ALA A 66 2.82 18.45 0.56
N GLY A 67 1.50 18.59 0.62
CA GLY A 67 0.61 17.67 1.31
C GLY A 67 0.20 16.49 0.43
N PHE A 68 0.33 15.28 0.97
CA PHE A 68 0.00 14.03 0.30
C PHE A 68 -1.00 13.21 1.13
N SER A 69 -1.84 12.44 0.44
CA SER A 69 -2.59 11.37 1.06
C SER A 69 -1.72 10.12 1.14
N ARG A 70 -1.91 9.33 2.20
CA ARG A 70 -1.26 8.02 2.28
C ARG A 70 -1.77 7.11 1.17
N LEU A 71 -0.89 6.28 0.61
CA LEU A 71 -1.32 5.07 -0.07
C LEU A 71 -2.09 4.28 0.98
N SER A 72 -3.39 4.09 0.75
CA SER A 72 -4.10 3.03 1.45
C SER A 72 -3.30 1.74 1.24
N PRO A 73 -3.05 0.94 2.29
CA PRO A 73 -2.49 -0.38 2.07
C PRO A 73 -3.34 -1.10 1.01
N PRO A 74 -2.75 -1.95 0.16
CA PRO A 74 -3.53 -2.78 -0.75
C PRO A 74 -4.67 -3.40 0.05
N LYS A 75 -5.90 -3.28 -0.46
CA LYS A 75 -7.15 -3.70 0.22
C LYS A 75 -6.86 -4.95 1.02
N SER A 76 -6.88 -4.81 2.36
CA SER A 76 -6.83 -5.86 3.38
C SER A 76 -6.11 -7.14 2.96
N LYS A 77 -4.95 -7.43 3.58
CA LYS A 77 -4.54 -8.83 3.73
C LYS A 77 -5.77 -9.60 4.17
N THR A 78 -6.25 -10.50 3.34
CA THR A 78 -7.35 -11.37 3.72
C THR A 78 -6.84 -12.21 4.88
N TYR A 79 -7.72 -12.71 5.76
CA TYR A 79 -7.26 -13.62 6.81
C TYR A 79 -6.47 -14.81 6.22
N GLN A 80 -6.75 -15.20 4.97
CA GLN A 80 -6.02 -16.21 4.23
C GLN A 80 -4.52 -15.86 4.07
N ASP A 81 -4.18 -14.57 3.91
CA ASP A 81 -2.79 -14.10 3.82
C ASP A 81 -2.07 -14.09 5.18
N LEU A 82 -2.82 -14.21 6.27
CA LEU A 82 -2.30 -14.24 7.65
C LEU A 82 -2.07 -15.68 8.15
N VAL A 83 -2.79 -16.66 7.60
CA VAL A 83 -2.62 -18.08 7.93
C VAL A 83 -1.53 -18.69 7.05
N ARG A 84 -0.54 -19.36 7.66
CA ARG A 84 0.47 -20.16 6.95
C ARG A 84 0.11 -21.64 7.02
N LEU A 85 -0.38 -22.20 5.92
CA LEU A 85 -0.67 -23.63 5.77
C LEU A 85 0.12 -24.25 4.61
N PRO A 86 0.24 -25.58 4.55
CA PRO A 86 0.65 -26.29 3.34
C PRO A 86 -0.23 -25.90 2.14
N PRO A 87 0.31 -25.85 0.91
CA PRO A 87 -0.41 -25.39 -0.28
C PRO A 87 -1.77 -26.06 -0.52
N ASP A 88 -1.90 -27.34 -0.18
CA ASP A 88 -3.12 -28.11 -0.37
C ASP A 88 -4.23 -27.71 0.60
N LEU A 89 -3.88 -27.36 1.84
CA LEU A 89 -4.82 -26.86 2.84
C LEU A 89 -5.14 -25.37 2.63
N GLN A 90 -4.15 -24.58 2.18
CA GLN A 90 -4.33 -23.15 1.92
C GLN A 90 -5.45 -22.89 0.89
N LYS A 91 -5.57 -23.74 -0.13
CA LYS A 91 -6.61 -23.64 -1.17
C LYS A 91 -8.02 -23.92 -0.64
N LEU A 92 -8.14 -24.60 0.50
CA LEU A 92 -9.42 -24.95 1.12
C LEU A 92 -9.96 -23.84 2.02
N LEU A 93 -9.19 -22.78 2.27
CA LEU A 93 -9.63 -21.68 3.13
C LEU A 93 -10.88 -21.00 2.55
N PRO A 94 -11.98 -20.90 3.32
CA PRO A 94 -13.22 -20.29 2.85
C PRO A 94 -13.05 -18.83 2.43
N ARG A 95 -13.63 -18.42 1.31
CA ARG A 95 -13.62 -16.99 0.92
C ARG A 95 -14.73 -16.18 1.57
N ALA A 96 -15.79 -16.86 2.03
CA ALA A 96 -16.97 -16.25 2.62
C ALA A 96 -17.06 -16.62 4.10
N PHE A 97 -17.47 -15.63 4.89
CA PHE A 97 -17.81 -15.73 6.30
C PHE A 97 -18.80 -14.60 6.61
N ASP A 98 -19.53 -14.76 7.70
CA ASP A 98 -20.51 -13.78 8.16
C ASP A 98 -20.01 -13.08 9.42
N VAL A 99 -20.30 -11.80 9.55
CA VAL A 99 -20.02 -11.01 10.76
C VAL A 99 -21.34 -10.58 11.37
N VAL A 100 -21.61 -11.00 12.60
CA VAL A 100 -22.82 -10.71 13.36
C VAL A 100 -22.42 -9.96 14.62
N GLY A 101 -22.58 -8.64 14.62
CA GLY A 101 -22.08 -7.77 15.70
C GLY A 101 -20.56 -7.84 15.78
N ASP A 102 -20.06 -8.36 16.90
CA ASP A 102 -18.65 -8.60 17.22
C ASP A 102 -18.22 -10.07 17.02
N ILE A 103 -19.11 -10.92 16.50
CA ILE A 103 -18.86 -12.35 16.28
C ILE A 103 -18.65 -12.64 14.80
N VAL A 104 -17.60 -13.39 14.47
CA VAL A 104 -17.34 -13.93 13.13
C VAL A 104 -17.76 -15.39 13.06
N VAL A 105 -18.59 -15.74 12.07
CA VAL A 105 -19.03 -17.11 11.80
C VAL A 105 -18.46 -17.58 10.47
N ILE A 106 -17.64 -18.65 10.52
CA ILE A 106 -16.99 -19.24 9.35
C ILE A 106 -17.25 -20.75 9.31
N ARG A 107 -17.51 -21.28 8.12
CA ARG A 107 -17.66 -22.72 7.90
C ARG A 107 -16.36 -23.30 7.36
N LEU A 108 -15.69 -24.14 8.15
CA LEU A 108 -14.50 -24.84 7.72
C LEU A 108 -14.85 -26.23 7.14
N PRO A 109 -14.21 -26.66 6.04
CA PRO A 109 -14.25 -28.06 5.62
C PRO A 109 -13.52 -28.94 6.66
N PRO A 110 -13.91 -30.23 6.83
CA PRO A 110 -13.30 -31.12 7.84
C PRO A 110 -11.78 -31.24 7.75
N ALA A 111 -11.23 -31.09 6.55
CA ALA A 111 -9.78 -31.09 6.32
C ALA A 111 -9.02 -29.96 7.04
N LEU A 112 -9.72 -28.90 7.47
CA LEU A 112 -9.15 -27.76 8.20
C LEU A 112 -9.42 -27.79 9.70
N ASP A 113 -10.13 -28.80 10.22
CA ASP A 113 -10.39 -28.95 11.66
C ASP A 113 -9.11 -28.88 12.52
N PRO A 114 -7.98 -29.51 12.13
CA PRO A 114 -6.75 -29.46 12.92
C PRO A 114 -6.14 -28.06 13.04
N VAL A 115 -6.50 -27.13 12.15
CA VAL A 115 -5.96 -25.76 12.08
C VAL A 115 -7.03 -24.69 12.35
N ALA A 116 -8.22 -25.10 12.82
CA ALA A 116 -9.35 -24.21 13.04
C ALA A 116 -9.02 -23.01 13.96
N SER A 117 -8.27 -23.23 15.04
CA SER A 117 -7.85 -22.16 15.95
C SER A 117 -6.93 -21.14 15.27
N GLN A 118 -6.04 -21.59 14.39
CA GLN A 118 -5.14 -20.70 13.64
C GLN A 118 -5.93 -19.82 12.66
N VAL A 119 -6.95 -20.39 12.01
CA VAL A 119 -7.87 -19.64 11.13
C VAL A 119 -8.69 -18.63 11.92
N GLY A 120 -9.23 -19.02 13.07
CA GLY A 120 -9.98 -18.14 13.96
C GLY A 120 -9.14 -16.95 14.44
N ASN A 121 -7.89 -17.20 14.87
CA ASN A 121 -6.97 -16.13 15.31
C ASN A 121 -6.61 -15.14 14.20
N ALA A 122 -6.64 -15.55 12.93
CA ALA A 122 -6.38 -14.67 11.79
C ALA A 122 -7.57 -13.76 11.45
N LEU A 123 -8.75 -14.02 12.02
CA LEU A 123 -9.98 -13.25 11.83
C LEU A 123 -10.26 -12.25 12.96
N LEU A 124 -9.47 -12.28 14.03
CA LEU A 124 -9.47 -11.30 15.14
C LEU A 124 -8.57 -10.10 14.81
#